data_AF-A0A4Q3A7H0-F1
#
_entry.id   AF-A0A4Q3A7H0-F1
#
_cell.length_a   1.000
_cell.length_b   1.000
_cell.length_c   1.000
_cell.angle_alpha   90.00
_cell.angle_beta   90.00
_cell.angle_gamma   90.00
#
_symmetry.space_group_name_H-M   'P 1'
#
loop_
_entity.id
_entity.type
_entity.pdbx_description
1 polymer ?
#
loop_
_entity_poly.entity_id
_entity_poly.type
_entity_poly.pdbx_seq_one_letter_code
_entity_poly.pdbx_strand_id
1 'polypeptide(L)'
;MHPDLAKLLEAGRINQAVANRLDQLAPGKFCLHKAWGAGKVIGWDLPGKKVTIDFEQSSNQTMDLQFAIQRTEALDAGDFRAKKVEQLEELRALSKSDPVELVCHLLASHGGTMTVDALEKELSGAVIPADDFRKWWESAKRSLRESKRVVVPSRRTDPLTLRSGDMSPAQALVSDFEQARDLKTMAKALEAITGDLNLFKADTAALQRLLAGINETAAKNVRISLGPALELLSARDEMVRAFDDMDLPAESLRLSDLLASEENRLADALNGLASGRQRAIYEEFPAAFGDRWVDVLTFIFDKVGTRGVAEIAKLLEERGQMKKLSEHLVSALARRSLGTDALIWVCRERDTTASGIFSNEVGACILN
;
A
#
# COMPACT_ATOMS: atom_id res chain seq x y z
N MET A 1 -24.64 10.84 -35.60
CA MET A 1 -24.85 12.04 -36.41
C MET A 1 -26.30 12.51 -36.31
N HIS A 2 -26.50 13.70 -35.74
CA HIS A 2 -27.80 14.32 -35.53
C HIS A 2 -28.51 14.61 -36.87
N PRO A 3 -29.83 14.40 -37.00
CA PRO A 3 -30.57 14.59 -38.25
C PRO A 3 -30.40 15.98 -38.88
N ASP A 4 -30.31 17.02 -38.05
CA ASP A 4 -30.12 18.40 -38.52
C ASP A 4 -28.75 18.66 -39.15
N LEU A 5 -27.70 17.95 -38.70
CA LEU A 5 -26.37 18.04 -39.28
C LEU A 5 -26.27 17.27 -40.60
N ALA A 6 -26.97 16.14 -40.71
CA ALA A 6 -27.03 15.36 -41.95
C ALA A 6 -27.58 16.22 -43.11
N LYS A 7 -28.66 16.97 -42.86
CA LYS A 7 -29.23 17.90 -43.87
C LYS A 7 -28.27 19.01 -44.28
N LEU A 8 -27.49 19.55 -43.35
CA LEU A 8 -26.51 20.61 -43.64
C LEU A 8 -25.28 20.11 -44.39
N LEU A 9 -24.88 18.86 -44.12
CA LEU A 9 -23.80 18.17 -44.81
C LEU A 9 -24.20 17.82 -46.25
N GLU A 10 -25.41 17.28 -46.44
CA GLU A 10 -25.99 16.99 -47.78
C GLU A 10 -26.17 18.27 -48.60
N ALA A 11 -26.51 19.40 -47.96
CA ALA A 11 -26.61 20.71 -48.59
C ALA A 11 -25.26 21.39 -48.86
N GLY A 12 -24.12 20.76 -48.53
CA GLY A 12 -22.77 21.30 -48.74
C GLY A 12 -22.42 22.53 -47.90
N ARG A 13 -23.21 22.82 -46.85
CA ARG A 13 -23.03 24.02 -46.00
C ARG A 13 -21.95 23.86 -44.93
N ILE A 14 -21.62 22.61 -44.59
CA ILE A 14 -20.56 22.23 -43.64
C ILE A 14 -19.77 21.05 -44.20
N ASN A 15 -18.52 20.88 -43.76
CA ASN A 15 -17.71 19.71 -44.11
C ASN A 15 -17.86 18.59 -43.06
N GLN A 16 -17.40 17.37 -43.38
CA GLN A 16 -17.53 16.20 -42.49
C GLN A 16 -16.84 16.40 -41.13
N ALA A 17 -15.69 17.09 -41.10
CA ALA A 17 -14.95 17.31 -39.86
C ALA A 17 -15.75 18.21 -38.89
N VAL A 18 -16.34 19.29 -39.39
CA VAL A 18 -17.22 20.18 -38.63
C VAL A 18 -18.49 19.47 -38.21
N ALA A 19 -19.10 18.66 -39.09
CA ALA A 19 -20.28 17.88 -38.76
C ALA A 19 -20.02 16.89 -37.61
N ASN A 20 -18.91 16.16 -37.65
CA ASN A 20 -18.54 15.23 -36.57
C ASN A 20 -18.35 15.96 -35.23
N ARG A 21 -17.75 17.15 -35.27
CA ARG A 21 -17.48 17.93 -34.06
C ARG A 21 -18.74 18.59 -33.51
N LEU A 22 -19.64 19.04 -34.37
CA LEU A 22 -20.96 19.52 -33.98
C LEU A 22 -21.81 18.38 -33.41
N ASP A 23 -21.70 17.16 -33.92
CA ASP A 23 -22.44 16.00 -33.40
C ASP A 23 -22.10 15.71 -31.92
N GLN A 24 -20.86 15.99 -31.53
CA GLN A 24 -20.41 15.90 -30.13
C GLN A 24 -20.98 17.01 -29.23
N LEU A 25 -21.49 18.09 -29.83
CA LEU A 25 -22.17 19.21 -29.16
C LEU A 25 -23.66 19.26 -29.52
N ALA A 26 -24.25 18.14 -29.93
CA ALA A 26 -25.69 18.06 -30.16
C ALA A 26 -26.47 18.24 -28.84
N PRO A 27 -27.72 18.72 -28.89
CA PRO A 27 -28.57 18.81 -27.70
C PRO A 27 -28.62 17.50 -26.92
N GLY A 28 -28.46 17.58 -25.60
CA GLY A 28 -28.37 16.44 -24.70
C GLY A 28 -26.97 15.84 -24.52
N LYS A 29 -25.96 16.30 -25.28
CA LYS A 29 -24.56 15.91 -25.07
C LYS A 29 -23.88 16.75 -23.99
N PHE A 30 -22.75 16.26 -23.51
CA PHE A 30 -21.97 16.89 -22.45
C PHE A 30 -20.64 17.39 -22.99
N CYS A 31 -20.15 18.49 -22.42
CA CYS A 31 -18.87 19.06 -22.78
C CYS A 31 -18.16 19.68 -21.56
N LEU A 32 -16.85 19.84 -21.65
CA LEU A 32 -16.01 20.44 -20.63
C LEU A 32 -15.47 21.78 -21.12
N HIS A 33 -15.67 22.86 -20.36
CA HIS A 33 -15.04 24.15 -20.61
C HIS A 33 -14.01 24.47 -19.53
N LYS A 34 -12.82 24.91 -19.95
CA LYS A 34 -11.69 25.18 -19.02
C LYS A 34 -12.03 26.16 -17.89
N ALA A 35 -12.88 27.14 -18.15
CA ALA A 35 -13.23 28.18 -17.17
C ALA A 35 -14.57 27.96 -16.46
N TRP A 36 -15.48 27.16 -17.03
CA TRP A 36 -16.86 27.03 -16.52
C TRP A 36 -17.20 25.62 -16.01
N GLY A 37 -16.29 24.66 -16.18
CA GLY A 37 -16.49 23.28 -15.76
C GLY A 37 -17.26 22.47 -16.81
N ALA A 38 -17.83 21.35 -16.36
CA ALA A 38 -18.66 20.50 -17.21
C ALA A 38 -20.00 21.19 -17.49
N GLY A 39 -20.62 20.85 -18.61
CA GLY A 39 -21.92 21.37 -18.96
C GLY A 39 -22.69 20.50 -19.94
N LYS A 40 -24.01 20.68 -19.94
CA LYS A 40 -24.95 19.97 -20.81
C LYS A 40 -25.45 20.91 -21.90
N VAL A 41 -25.40 20.45 -23.16
CA VAL A 41 -25.95 21.21 -24.28
C VAL A 41 -27.48 21.16 -24.19
N ILE A 42 -28.11 22.31 -23.98
CA ILE A 42 -29.58 22.42 -23.92
C ILE A 42 -30.15 22.44 -25.34
N GLY A 43 -29.50 23.16 -26.24
CA GLY A 43 -30.00 23.40 -27.58
C GLY A 43 -28.99 24.12 -28.47
N TRP A 44 -29.26 24.11 -29.75
CA TRP A 44 -28.53 24.89 -30.75
C TRP A 44 -29.45 25.59 -31.72
N ASP A 45 -29.01 26.74 -32.21
CA ASP A 45 -29.60 27.47 -33.33
C ASP A 45 -28.59 27.42 -34.47
N LEU A 46 -28.72 26.39 -35.32
CA LEU A 46 -27.83 26.17 -36.45
C LEU A 46 -27.91 27.32 -37.48
N PRO A 47 -29.10 27.86 -37.85
CA PRO A 47 -29.20 29.06 -38.68
C PRO A 47 -28.50 30.29 -38.08
N GLY A 48 -28.70 30.55 -36.79
CA GLY A 48 -28.09 31.67 -36.07
C GLY A 48 -26.65 31.42 -35.62
N LYS A 49 -26.10 30.23 -35.90
CA LYS A 49 -24.77 29.76 -35.51
C LYS A 49 -24.49 29.81 -34.00
N LYS A 50 -25.50 29.55 -33.17
CA LYS A 50 -25.39 29.61 -31.71
C LYS A 50 -25.64 28.25 -31.06
N VAL A 51 -25.06 28.05 -29.89
CA VAL A 51 -25.34 26.92 -29.00
C VAL A 51 -25.56 27.45 -27.58
N THR A 52 -26.51 26.84 -26.89
CA THR A 52 -26.83 27.13 -25.49
C THR A 52 -26.43 25.94 -24.63
N ILE A 53 -25.56 26.18 -23.66
CA ILE A 53 -24.96 25.16 -22.80
C ILE A 53 -25.14 25.57 -21.34
N ASP A 54 -25.56 24.61 -20.51
CA ASP A 54 -25.70 24.76 -19.07
C ASP A 54 -24.42 24.26 -18.38
N PHE A 55 -23.55 25.16 -17.92
CA PHE A 55 -22.32 24.79 -17.20
C PHE A 55 -22.50 24.84 -15.70
N GLU A 56 -21.73 24.04 -14.96
CA GLU A 56 -21.72 24.01 -13.49
C GLU A 56 -21.55 25.40 -12.86
N GLN A 57 -20.66 26.23 -13.41
CA GLN A 57 -20.39 27.57 -12.90
C GLN A 57 -21.15 28.68 -13.63
N SER A 58 -21.86 28.35 -14.72
CA SER A 58 -22.56 29.37 -15.53
C SER A 58 -23.69 28.76 -16.35
N SER A 59 -24.92 29.02 -15.90
CA SER A 59 -26.11 28.46 -16.52
C SER A 59 -26.56 29.22 -17.77
N ASN A 60 -27.20 28.51 -18.71
CA ASN A 60 -27.81 29.06 -19.93
C ASN A 60 -26.85 29.91 -20.81
N GLN A 61 -25.57 29.54 -20.87
CA GLN A 61 -24.60 30.27 -21.66
C GLN A 61 -24.81 30.05 -23.15
N THR A 62 -25.04 31.15 -23.88
CA THR A 62 -25.20 31.12 -25.33
C THR A 62 -23.95 31.67 -26.02
N MET A 63 -23.34 30.87 -26.88
CA MET A 63 -22.11 31.24 -27.60
C MET A 63 -22.15 30.80 -29.06
N ASP A 64 -21.23 31.33 -29.87
CA ASP A 64 -21.06 30.94 -31.26
C ASP A 64 -20.61 29.47 -31.38
N LEU A 65 -21.17 28.74 -32.35
CA LEU A 65 -20.88 27.32 -32.58
C LEU A 65 -19.39 27.05 -32.80
N GLN A 66 -18.70 27.90 -33.56
CA GLN A 66 -17.28 27.73 -33.84
C GLN A 66 -16.46 27.96 -32.57
N PHE A 67 -16.87 28.92 -31.73
CA PHE A 67 -16.25 29.15 -30.44
C PHE A 67 -16.44 27.97 -29.48
N ALA A 68 -17.65 27.40 -29.42
CA ALA A 68 -17.94 26.22 -28.61
C ALA A 68 -17.07 25.03 -29.03
N ILE A 69 -16.95 24.77 -30.34
CA ILE A 69 -16.09 23.72 -30.90
C ILE A 69 -14.64 23.84 -30.44
N GLN A 70 -14.11 25.07 -30.42
CA GLN A 70 -12.72 25.38 -30.08
C GLN A 70 -12.44 25.39 -28.57
N ARG A 71 -13.44 25.74 -27.75
CA ARG A 71 -13.25 26.02 -26.32
C ARG A 71 -13.77 24.92 -25.40
N THR A 72 -14.52 23.97 -25.93
CA THR A 72 -15.06 22.86 -25.16
C THR A 72 -14.42 21.54 -25.59
N GLU A 73 -14.35 20.57 -24.69
CA GLU A 73 -13.99 19.19 -25.00
C GLU A 73 -15.23 18.31 -24.85
N ALA A 74 -15.40 17.30 -25.70
CA ALA A 74 -16.57 16.44 -25.62
C ALA A 74 -16.44 15.51 -24.41
N LEU A 75 -17.51 15.34 -23.64
CA LEU A 75 -17.55 14.39 -22.53
C LEU A 75 -18.53 13.26 -22.86
N ASP A 76 -18.13 12.03 -22.51
CA ASP A 76 -19.05 10.90 -22.55
C ASP A 76 -20.10 11.03 -21.46
N ALA A 77 -21.32 10.54 -21.70
CA ALA A 77 -22.40 10.58 -20.70
C ALA A 77 -22.07 9.75 -19.45
N GLY A 78 -21.21 8.73 -19.61
CA GLY A 78 -20.66 7.94 -18.52
C GLY A 78 -19.49 8.60 -17.78
N ASP A 79 -18.97 9.74 -18.23
CA ASP A 79 -17.91 10.47 -17.49
C ASP A 79 -18.46 11.01 -16.17
N PHE A 80 -17.67 10.91 -15.11
CA PHE A 80 -18.01 11.43 -13.78
C PHE A 80 -18.45 12.90 -13.82
N ARG A 81 -17.77 13.73 -14.62
CA ARG A 81 -18.07 15.17 -14.73
C ARG A 81 -19.40 15.41 -15.45
N ALA A 82 -19.76 14.57 -16.43
CA ALA A 82 -21.08 14.63 -17.05
C ALA A 82 -22.18 14.18 -16.07
N LYS A 83 -21.96 13.10 -15.33
CA LYS A 83 -22.87 12.63 -14.27
C LYS A 83 -23.06 13.65 -13.15
N LYS A 84 -22.02 14.42 -12.81
CA LYS A 84 -22.11 15.46 -11.79
C LYS A 84 -23.10 16.58 -12.16
N VAL A 85 -23.19 16.91 -13.44
CA VAL A 85 -24.13 17.91 -13.97
C VAL A 85 -25.58 17.42 -13.95
N GLU A 86 -25.83 16.16 -14.30
CA GLU A 86 -27.20 15.64 -14.50
C GLU A 86 -27.72 14.80 -13.32
N GLN A 87 -26.86 14.01 -12.70
CA GLN A 87 -27.17 12.92 -11.76
C GLN A 87 -26.51 13.13 -10.39
N LEU A 88 -26.49 14.38 -9.91
CA LEU A 88 -25.81 14.73 -8.65
C LEU A 88 -26.34 13.94 -7.44
N GLU A 89 -27.66 13.76 -7.35
CA GLU A 89 -28.29 13.00 -6.26
C GLU A 89 -27.94 11.49 -6.31
N GLU A 90 -27.75 10.93 -7.51
CA GLU A 90 -27.29 9.55 -7.64
C GLU A 90 -25.84 9.40 -7.15
N LEU A 91 -24.97 10.36 -7.47
CA LEU A 91 -23.60 10.37 -6.94
C LEU A 91 -23.57 10.54 -5.41
N ARG A 92 -24.49 11.33 -4.85
CA ARG A 92 -24.68 11.48 -3.38
C ARG A 92 -25.18 10.20 -2.73
N ALA A 93 -26.02 9.44 -3.41
CA ALA A 93 -26.45 8.12 -2.94
C ALA A 93 -25.29 7.11 -3.03
N LEU A 94 -24.57 7.10 -4.15
CA LEU A 94 -23.42 6.23 -4.39
C LEU A 94 -22.30 6.46 -3.38
N SER A 95 -22.05 7.72 -2.98
CA SER A 95 -21.06 8.03 -1.94
C SER A 95 -21.37 7.39 -0.58
N LYS A 96 -22.64 7.07 -0.31
CA LYS A 96 -23.09 6.42 0.92
C LYS A 96 -23.18 4.90 0.79
N SER A 97 -23.62 4.38 -0.37
CA SER A 97 -23.82 2.95 -0.58
C SER A 97 -22.55 2.21 -1.00
N ASP A 98 -21.77 2.78 -1.94
CA ASP A 98 -20.54 2.20 -2.44
C ASP A 98 -19.48 3.28 -2.72
N PRO A 99 -18.72 3.69 -1.68
CA PRO A 99 -17.64 4.65 -1.82
C PRO A 99 -16.53 4.17 -2.77
N VAL A 100 -16.35 2.86 -2.93
CA VAL A 100 -15.30 2.29 -3.78
C VAL A 100 -15.64 2.52 -5.25
N GLU A 101 -16.87 2.23 -5.64
CA GLU A 101 -17.32 2.44 -7.01
C GLU A 101 -17.30 3.92 -7.39
N LEU A 102 -17.70 4.82 -6.49
CA LEU A 102 -17.60 6.27 -6.71
C LEU A 102 -16.16 6.70 -7.05
N VAL A 103 -15.18 6.23 -6.27
CA VAL A 103 -13.77 6.58 -6.48
C VAL A 103 -13.21 5.93 -7.75
N CYS A 104 -13.60 4.69 -8.05
CA CYS A 104 -13.21 4.03 -9.30
C CYS A 104 -13.75 4.78 -10.52
N HIS A 105 -15.02 5.19 -10.48
CA HIS A 105 -15.67 5.95 -11.54
C HIS A 105 -15.01 7.31 -11.77
N LEU A 106 -14.70 8.01 -10.68
CA LEU A 106 -13.99 9.28 -10.72
C LEU A 106 -12.58 9.12 -11.32
N LEU A 107 -11.82 8.11 -10.88
CA LEU A 107 -10.50 7.80 -11.41
C LEU A 107 -10.54 7.45 -12.89
N ALA A 108 -11.45 6.57 -13.31
CA ALA A 108 -11.60 6.17 -14.72
C ALA A 108 -11.86 7.38 -15.63
N SER A 109 -12.66 8.34 -15.16
CA SER A 109 -12.99 9.58 -15.88
C SER A 109 -11.81 10.55 -15.99
N HIS A 110 -10.75 10.36 -15.19
CA HIS A 110 -9.54 11.18 -15.16
C HIS A 110 -8.29 10.42 -15.63
N GLY A 111 -8.47 9.37 -16.45
CA GLY A 111 -7.35 8.59 -17.00
C GLY A 111 -6.70 7.63 -16.01
N GLY A 112 -7.41 7.26 -14.94
CA GLY A 112 -7.02 6.22 -13.99
C GLY A 112 -6.12 6.67 -12.85
N THR A 113 -5.80 7.96 -12.72
CA THR A 113 -4.91 8.45 -11.64
C THR A 113 -5.28 9.85 -11.17
N MET A 114 -5.25 10.10 -9.86
CA MET A 114 -5.36 11.45 -9.27
C MET A 114 -4.82 11.50 -7.84
N THR A 115 -4.44 12.68 -7.35
CA THR A 115 -4.07 12.85 -5.93
C THR A 115 -5.31 12.90 -5.03
N VAL A 116 -5.12 12.63 -3.73
CA VAL A 116 -6.23 12.73 -2.76
C VAL A 116 -6.78 14.17 -2.71
N ASP A 117 -5.91 15.17 -2.88
CA ASP A 117 -6.33 16.57 -2.88
C ASP A 117 -7.12 16.95 -4.14
N ALA A 118 -6.83 16.32 -5.30
CA ALA A 118 -7.65 16.49 -6.50
C ALA A 118 -9.01 15.80 -6.35
N LEU A 119 -9.03 14.60 -5.76
CA LEU A 119 -10.26 13.88 -5.43
C LEU A 119 -11.15 14.69 -4.47
N GLU A 120 -10.55 15.29 -3.44
CA GLU A 120 -11.26 16.15 -2.50
C GLU A 120 -11.90 17.35 -3.19
N LYS A 121 -11.18 18.01 -4.11
CA LYS A 121 -11.73 19.14 -4.87
C LYS A 121 -12.94 18.75 -5.74
N GLU A 122 -12.96 17.53 -6.26
CA GLU A 122 -14.06 17.06 -7.12
C GLU A 122 -15.29 16.64 -6.33
N LEU A 123 -15.10 16.01 -5.16
CA LEU A 123 -16.18 15.43 -4.36
C LEU A 123 -16.70 16.34 -3.25
N SER A 124 -15.82 17.11 -2.60
CA SER A 124 -16.15 17.96 -1.47
C SER A 124 -17.04 19.14 -1.89
N GLY A 125 -18.05 19.43 -1.09
CA GLY A 125 -19.09 20.43 -1.35
C GLY A 125 -20.20 19.94 -2.29
N ALA A 126 -19.85 19.37 -3.45
CA ALA A 126 -20.83 18.98 -4.47
C ALA A 126 -21.53 17.64 -4.13
N VAL A 127 -20.74 16.57 -3.98
CA VAL A 127 -21.22 15.19 -3.77
C VAL A 127 -21.22 14.82 -2.28
N ILE A 128 -20.26 15.36 -1.53
CA ILE A 128 -20.10 15.13 -0.11
C ILE A 128 -20.05 16.49 0.58
N PRO A 129 -20.84 16.74 1.63
CA PRO A 129 -20.72 17.97 2.41
C PRO A 129 -19.26 18.21 2.85
N ALA A 130 -18.78 19.45 2.71
CA ALA A 130 -17.37 19.76 2.93
C ALA A 130 -16.89 19.39 4.34
N ASP A 131 -17.74 19.60 5.34
CA ASP A 131 -17.45 19.27 6.74
C ASP A 131 -17.37 17.75 7.00
N ASP A 132 -18.07 16.95 6.18
CA ASP A 132 -18.12 15.49 6.32
C ASP A 132 -17.04 14.77 5.50
N PHE A 133 -16.40 15.45 4.54
CA PHE A 133 -15.47 14.83 3.61
C PHE A 133 -14.33 14.09 4.32
N ARG A 134 -13.73 14.70 5.35
CA ARG A 134 -12.63 14.07 6.10
C ARG A 134 -13.06 12.75 6.75
N LYS A 135 -14.25 12.71 7.33
CA LYS A 135 -14.81 11.51 7.98
C LYS A 135 -15.17 10.45 6.94
N TRP A 136 -15.79 10.87 5.85
CA TRP A 136 -16.11 9.98 4.72
C TRP A 136 -14.85 9.35 4.13
N TRP A 137 -13.80 10.15 3.91
CA TRP A 137 -12.55 9.70 3.30
C TRP A 137 -11.86 8.63 4.13
N GLU A 138 -11.77 8.75 5.45
CA GLU A 138 -11.18 7.71 6.29
C GLU A 138 -11.94 6.37 6.18
N SER A 139 -13.26 6.41 6.08
CA SER A 139 -14.08 5.20 5.84
C SER A 139 -13.85 4.63 4.44
N ALA A 140 -13.94 5.48 3.41
CA ALA A 140 -13.75 5.06 2.02
C ALA A 140 -12.35 4.49 1.78
N LYS A 141 -11.32 5.09 2.39
CA LYS A 141 -9.93 4.65 2.33
C LYS A 141 -9.75 3.23 2.86
N ARG A 142 -10.49 2.84 3.90
CA ARG A 142 -10.50 1.47 4.42
C ARG A 142 -11.11 0.51 3.40
N SER A 143 -12.31 0.83 2.89
CA SER A 143 -13.00 0.02 1.88
C SER A 143 -12.18 -0.12 0.59
N LEU A 144 -11.47 0.93 0.17
CA LEU A 144 -10.60 0.92 -1.01
C LEU A 144 -9.41 -0.05 -0.84
N ARG A 145 -8.79 -0.06 0.34
CA ARG A 145 -7.70 -0.99 0.65
C ARG A 145 -8.17 -2.45 0.66
N GLU A 146 -9.37 -2.69 1.17
CA GLU A 146 -9.99 -4.02 1.20
C GLU A 146 -10.39 -4.49 -0.21
N SER A 147 -10.96 -3.59 -1.02
CA SER A 147 -11.40 -3.84 -2.40
C SER A 147 -10.26 -4.22 -3.35
N LYS A 148 -9.03 -3.74 -3.09
CA LYS A 148 -7.87 -3.94 -3.96
C LYS A 148 -8.05 -3.40 -5.40
N ARG A 149 -9.13 -2.68 -5.73
CA ARG A 149 -9.36 -2.06 -7.07
C ARG A 149 -8.58 -0.76 -7.29
N VAL A 150 -8.13 -0.11 -6.21
CA VAL A 150 -7.42 1.17 -6.26
C VAL A 150 -6.19 1.06 -5.36
N VAL A 151 -5.04 1.52 -5.87
CA VAL A 151 -3.85 1.70 -5.05
C VAL A 151 -4.05 2.94 -4.19
N VAL A 152 -4.08 2.73 -2.87
CA VAL A 152 -4.24 3.81 -1.89
C VAL A 152 -2.87 4.24 -1.36
N PRO A 153 -2.40 5.45 -1.65
CA PRO A 153 -1.09 5.90 -1.24
C PRO A 153 -0.99 6.13 0.27
N SER A 154 0.24 6.07 0.80
CA SER A 154 0.55 6.36 2.21
C SER A 154 0.49 7.87 2.50
N ARG A 155 0.86 8.71 1.53
CA ARG A 155 0.80 10.19 1.61
C ARG A 155 -0.27 10.74 0.67
N ARG A 156 -0.93 11.83 1.09
CA ARG A 156 -1.99 12.48 0.30
C ARG A 156 -1.50 13.12 -1.01
N THR A 157 -0.22 13.50 -1.03
CA THR A 157 0.46 14.07 -2.20
C THR A 157 0.77 13.04 -3.27
N ASP A 158 0.82 11.76 -2.90
CA ASP A 158 1.07 10.67 -3.85
C ASP A 158 -0.27 10.29 -4.53
N PRO A 159 -0.24 9.79 -5.78
CA PRO A 159 -1.45 9.53 -6.55
C PRO A 159 -2.19 8.26 -6.11
N LEU A 160 -3.51 8.34 -6.06
CA LEU A 160 -4.43 7.21 -6.15
C LEU A 160 -4.43 6.72 -7.61
N THR A 161 -4.27 5.42 -7.81
CA THR A 161 -4.25 4.82 -9.14
C THR A 161 -5.26 3.68 -9.21
N LEU A 162 -6.08 3.70 -10.27
CA LEU A 162 -6.97 2.60 -10.60
C LEU A 162 -6.12 1.40 -11.00
N ARG A 163 -6.35 0.23 -10.38
CA ARG A 163 -5.75 -1.00 -10.87
C ARG A 163 -6.49 -1.43 -12.13
N SER A 164 -5.78 -1.94 -13.12
CA SER A 164 -6.42 -2.53 -14.30
C SER A 164 -7.29 -3.70 -13.84
N GLY A 165 -8.50 -3.80 -14.38
CA GLY A 165 -9.48 -4.84 -14.01
C GLY A 165 -9.00 -6.28 -14.27
N ASP A 166 -7.91 -6.44 -15.01
CA ASP A 166 -7.30 -7.74 -15.34
C ASP A 166 -6.26 -8.20 -14.31
N MET A 167 -5.95 -7.38 -13.29
CA MET A 167 -4.97 -7.78 -12.27
C MET A 167 -5.53 -8.83 -11.33
N SER A 168 -4.85 -9.96 -11.23
CA SER A 168 -5.17 -10.96 -10.21
C SER A 168 -4.86 -10.43 -8.81
N PRO A 169 -5.49 -10.98 -7.75
CA PRO A 169 -5.15 -10.63 -6.37
C PRO A 169 -3.66 -10.77 -6.02
N ALA A 170 -2.95 -11.72 -6.64
CA ALA A 170 -1.51 -11.90 -6.49
C ALA A 170 -0.73 -10.76 -7.15
N GLN A 171 -1.08 -10.40 -8.39
CA GLN A 171 -0.45 -9.28 -9.11
C GLN A 171 -0.64 -7.94 -8.38
N ALA A 172 -1.80 -7.75 -7.75
CA ALA A 172 -2.07 -6.60 -6.91
C ALA A 172 -1.09 -6.49 -5.72
N LEU A 173 -0.83 -7.61 -5.03
CA LEU A 173 0.10 -7.63 -3.90
C LEU A 173 1.56 -7.40 -4.35
N VAL A 174 1.97 -7.96 -5.50
CA VAL A 174 3.30 -7.70 -6.09
C VAL A 174 3.45 -6.23 -6.44
N SER A 175 2.45 -5.64 -7.08
CA SER A 175 2.45 -4.22 -7.43
C SER A 175 2.57 -3.32 -6.19
N ASP A 176 1.98 -3.69 -5.06
CA ASP A 176 2.12 -2.92 -3.81
C ASP A 176 3.56 -2.95 -3.28
N PHE A 177 4.26 -4.08 -3.43
CA PHE A 177 5.68 -4.18 -3.12
C PHE A 177 6.53 -3.35 -4.09
N GLU A 178 6.30 -3.45 -5.40
CA GLU A 178 7.08 -2.73 -6.42
C GLU A 178 6.93 -1.19 -6.32
N GLN A 179 5.76 -0.70 -5.89
CA GLN A 179 5.51 0.73 -5.74
C GLN A 179 6.00 1.30 -4.40
N ALA A 180 6.35 0.45 -3.43
CA ALA A 180 6.85 0.88 -2.14
C ALA A 180 8.19 1.62 -2.31
N ARG A 181 8.28 2.84 -1.77
CA ARG A 181 9.47 3.70 -1.90
C ARG A 181 10.40 3.65 -0.70
N ASP A 182 10.02 2.95 0.35
CA ASP A 182 10.76 2.84 1.60
C ASP A 182 10.68 1.41 2.15
N LEU A 183 11.72 1.01 2.90
CA LEU A 183 11.88 -0.36 3.40
C LEU A 183 10.76 -0.80 4.34
N LYS A 184 10.16 0.14 5.09
CA LYS A 184 9.08 -0.16 6.03
C LYS A 184 7.77 -0.48 5.29
N THR A 185 7.48 0.26 4.22
CA THR A 185 6.34 -0.04 3.34
C THR A 185 6.56 -1.34 2.58
N MET A 186 7.79 -1.61 2.12
CA MET A 186 8.16 -2.89 1.49
C MET A 186 7.95 -4.07 2.45
N ALA A 187 8.41 -3.97 3.69
CA ALA A 187 8.21 -4.99 4.71
C ALA A 187 6.73 -5.32 4.93
N LYS A 188 5.88 -4.30 5.06
CA LYS A 188 4.42 -4.49 5.18
C LYS A 188 3.79 -5.15 3.95
N ALA A 189 4.26 -4.79 2.75
CA ALA A 189 3.78 -5.44 1.53
C ALA A 189 4.17 -6.93 1.52
N LEU A 190 5.38 -7.28 1.97
CA LEU A 190 5.80 -8.67 2.11
C LEU A 190 5.03 -9.43 3.20
N GLU A 191 4.68 -8.80 4.31
CA GLU A 191 3.79 -9.40 5.32
C GLU A 191 2.41 -9.75 4.71
N ALA A 192 1.85 -8.86 3.89
CA ALA A 192 0.59 -9.14 3.19
C ALA A 192 0.74 -10.30 2.19
N ILE A 193 1.87 -10.39 1.48
CA ILE A 193 2.12 -11.49 0.55
C ILE A 193 2.31 -12.82 1.29
N THR A 194 3.10 -12.84 2.37
CA THR A 194 3.33 -14.03 3.20
C THR A 194 2.04 -14.53 3.88
N GLY A 195 1.11 -13.64 4.21
CA GLY A 195 -0.22 -14.02 4.70
C GLY A 195 -1.14 -14.67 3.65
N ASP A 196 -0.95 -14.37 2.36
CA ASP A 196 -1.82 -14.78 1.26
C ASP A 196 -1.08 -15.62 0.18
N LEU A 197 -0.05 -16.40 0.56
CA LEU A 197 0.79 -17.15 -0.39
C LEU A 197 0.00 -18.10 -1.32
N ASN A 198 -1.16 -18.60 -0.87
CA ASN A 198 -2.03 -19.43 -1.71
C ASN A 198 -2.48 -18.74 -3.01
N LEU A 199 -2.52 -17.39 -3.06
CA LEU A 199 -2.86 -16.63 -4.26
C LEU A 199 -1.80 -16.78 -5.37
N PHE A 200 -0.58 -17.16 -5.04
CA PHE A 200 0.57 -17.23 -5.95
C PHE A 200 0.80 -18.61 -6.56
N LYS A 201 0.04 -19.64 -6.14
CA LYS A 201 0.18 -21.02 -6.65
C LYS A 201 0.02 -21.15 -8.17
N ALA A 202 -0.72 -20.22 -8.80
CA ALA A 202 -0.96 -20.20 -10.23
C ALA A 202 -0.05 -19.24 -11.01
N ASP A 203 0.81 -18.46 -10.35
CA ASP A 203 1.65 -17.42 -10.97
C ASP A 203 3.08 -17.44 -10.42
N THR A 204 3.76 -18.56 -10.66
CA THR A 204 5.15 -18.78 -10.24
C THR A 204 6.11 -17.77 -10.88
N ALA A 205 5.81 -17.27 -12.08
CA ALA A 205 6.65 -16.29 -12.77
C ALA A 205 6.64 -14.92 -12.07
N ALA A 206 5.47 -14.45 -11.60
CA ALA A 206 5.40 -13.24 -10.80
C ALA A 206 6.14 -13.40 -9.47
N LEU A 207 6.03 -14.57 -8.85
CA LEU A 207 6.75 -14.87 -7.61
C LEU A 207 8.27 -14.85 -7.81
N GLN A 208 8.80 -15.46 -8.88
CA GLN A 208 10.23 -15.41 -9.18
C GLN A 208 10.76 -13.98 -9.35
N ARG A 209 10.01 -13.12 -10.07
CA ARG A 209 10.36 -11.71 -10.24
C ARG A 209 10.37 -10.98 -8.89
N LEU A 210 9.37 -11.23 -8.05
CA LEU A 210 9.29 -10.67 -6.71
C LEU A 210 10.51 -11.09 -5.86
N LEU A 211 10.85 -12.39 -5.83
CA LEU A 211 12.00 -12.90 -5.08
C LEU A 211 13.32 -12.26 -5.52
N ALA A 212 13.52 -12.09 -6.83
CA ALA A 212 14.69 -11.39 -7.37
C ALA A 212 14.74 -9.92 -6.92
N GLY A 213 13.61 -9.22 -6.97
CA GLY A 213 13.48 -7.83 -6.52
C GLY A 213 13.76 -7.67 -5.02
N ILE A 214 13.28 -8.61 -4.19
CA ILE A 214 13.57 -8.64 -2.75
C ILE A 214 15.07 -8.83 -2.52
N ASN A 215 15.70 -9.77 -3.23
CA ASN A 215 17.12 -10.08 -3.08
C ASN A 215 18.01 -8.87 -3.40
N GLU A 216 17.74 -8.20 -4.53
CA GLU A 216 18.46 -6.98 -4.93
C GLU A 216 18.26 -5.85 -3.91
N THR A 217 17.02 -5.65 -3.46
CA THR A 217 16.67 -4.61 -2.50
C THR A 217 17.34 -4.84 -1.14
N ALA A 218 17.31 -6.07 -0.62
CA ALA A 218 17.95 -6.42 0.63
C ALA A 218 19.46 -6.17 0.55
N ALA A 219 20.12 -6.68 -0.49
CA ALA A 219 21.56 -6.53 -0.69
C ALA A 219 22.01 -5.06 -0.73
N LYS A 220 21.25 -4.19 -1.41
CA LYS A 220 21.53 -2.74 -1.47
C LYS A 220 21.38 -2.03 -0.13
N ASN A 221 20.57 -2.56 0.79
CA ASN A 221 20.19 -1.87 2.02
C ASN A 221 20.88 -2.40 3.29
N VAL A 222 21.63 -3.50 3.24
CA VAL A 222 22.37 -4.07 4.40
C VAL A 222 23.16 -3.01 5.19
N ARG A 223 23.90 -2.15 4.47
CA ARG A 223 24.73 -1.11 5.09
C ARG A 223 23.92 0.07 5.63
N ILE A 224 22.77 0.35 5.04
CA ILE A 224 21.92 1.51 5.39
C ILE A 224 21.03 1.15 6.59
N SER A 225 20.35 0.00 6.53
CA SER A 225 19.41 -0.45 7.54
C SER A 225 19.37 -1.98 7.58
N LEU A 226 20.12 -2.56 8.52
CA LEU A 226 20.26 -4.01 8.63
C LEU A 226 18.94 -4.70 9.03
N GLY A 227 18.17 -4.13 9.96
CA GLY A 227 16.91 -4.72 10.42
C GLY A 227 15.92 -4.97 9.30
N PRO A 228 15.55 -3.95 8.50
CA PRO A 228 14.69 -4.14 7.34
C PRO A 228 15.30 -5.08 6.28
N ALA A 229 16.62 -5.08 6.08
CA ALA A 229 17.25 -6.03 5.15
C ALA A 229 17.07 -7.49 5.63
N LEU A 230 17.25 -7.75 6.93
CA LEU A 230 16.99 -9.07 7.53
C LEU A 230 15.51 -9.47 7.41
N GLU A 231 14.60 -8.52 7.60
CA GLU A 231 13.16 -8.73 7.45
C GLU A 231 12.77 -9.11 6.02
N LEU A 232 13.32 -8.41 5.02
CA LEU A 232 13.14 -8.73 3.60
C LEU A 232 13.64 -10.15 3.27
N LEU A 233 14.84 -10.52 3.72
CA LEU A 233 15.42 -11.85 3.46
C LEU A 233 14.64 -12.97 4.16
N SER A 234 14.21 -12.75 5.41
CA SER A 234 13.38 -13.70 6.14
C SER A 234 12.05 -13.95 5.43
N ALA A 235 11.39 -12.89 4.92
CA ALA A 235 10.14 -13.02 4.18
C ALA A 235 10.34 -13.76 2.85
N ARG A 236 11.44 -13.48 2.15
CA ARG A 236 11.83 -14.21 0.94
C ARG A 236 12.03 -15.70 1.21
N ASP A 237 12.74 -16.06 2.28
CA ASP A 237 13.04 -17.46 2.58
C ASP A 237 11.78 -18.21 3.02
N GLU A 238 10.85 -17.54 3.70
CA GLU A 238 9.50 -18.05 3.99
C GLU A 238 8.68 -18.31 2.71
N MET A 239 8.73 -17.39 1.75
CA MET A 239 8.10 -17.59 0.43
C MET A 239 8.70 -18.78 -0.30
N VAL A 240 10.03 -18.88 -0.37
CA VAL A 240 10.72 -20.00 -1.04
C VAL A 240 10.31 -21.33 -0.40
N ARG A 241 10.26 -21.41 0.93
CA ARG A 241 9.81 -22.62 1.66
C ARG A 241 8.35 -23.01 1.40
N ALA A 242 7.51 -22.07 0.94
CA ALA A 242 6.10 -22.33 0.69
C ALA A 242 5.80 -22.93 -0.68
N PHE A 243 6.78 -23.00 -1.59
CA PHE A 243 6.61 -23.56 -2.94
C PHE A 243 7.75 -24.52 -3.29
N ASP A 244 7.40 -25.77 -3.57
CA ASP A 244 8.38 -26.84 -3.84
C ASP A 244 9.24 -26.59 -5.10
N ASP A 245 8.71 -25.83 -6.07
CA ASP A 245 9.40 -25.50 -7.33
C ASP A 245 10.24 -24.20 -7.26
N MET A 246 10.39 -23.62 -6.06
CA MET A 246 11.19 -22.40 -5.85
C MET A 246 12.51 -22.73 -5.19
N ASP A 247 13.59 -22.27 -5.82
CA ASP A 247 14.93 -22.30 -5.25
C ASP A 247 15.60 -20.94 -5.39
N LEU A 248 16.46 -20.63 -4.42
CA LEU A 248 17.30 -19.43 -4.48
C LEU A 248 18.55 -19.72 -5.32
N PRO A 249 18.88 -18.86 -6.32
CA PRO A 249 20.14 -18.96 -7.04
C PRO A 249 21.34 -19.02 -6.08
N ALA A 250 22.39 -19.77 -6.45
CA ALA A 250 23.54 -20.03 -5.57
C ALA A 250 24.25 -18.75 -5.12
N GLU A 251 24.24 -17.72 -5.96
CA GLU A 251 24.83 -16.41 -5.73
C GLU A 251 23.96 -15.47 -4.88
N SER A 252 22.72 -15.86 -4.56
CA SER A 252 21.82 -15.01 -3.78
C SER A 252 22.28 -14.91 -2.32
N LEU A 253 22.21 -13.71 -1.75
CA LEU A 253 22.56 -13.46 -0.36
C LEU A 253 21.68 -14.30 0.57
N ARG A 254 22.29 -15.25 1.29
CA ARG A 254 21.57 -16.07 2.27
C ARG A 254 21.40 -15.29 3.58
N LEU A 255 20.27 -15.51 4.25
CA LEU A 255 20.01 -14.90 5.55
C LEU A 255 21.06 -15.37 6.59
N SER A 256 21.43 -16.65 6.57
CA SER A 256 22.47 -17.21 7.45
C SER A 256 23.83 -16.52 7.27
N ASP A 257 24.24 -16.27 6.02
CA ASP A 257 25.51 -15.62 5.71
C ASP A 257 25.50 -14.16 6.19
N LEU A 258 24.38 -13.47 5.99
CA LEU A 258 24.23 -12.10 6.47
C LEU A 258 24.29 -12.03 8.00
N LEU A 259 23.59 -12.93 8.70
CA LEU A 259 23.62 -13.03 10.16
C LEU A 259 25.05 -13.24 10.67
N ALA A 260 25.77 -14.19 10.08
CA ALA A 260 27.16 -14.49 10.46
C ALA A 260 28.10 -13.29 10.23
N SER A 261 27.92 -12.57 9.11
CA SER A 261 28.79 -11.44 8.75
C SER A 261 28.54 -10.16 9.56
N GLU A 262 27.34 -10.00 10.14
CA GLU A 262 26.90 -8.78 10.82
C GLU A 262 26.62 -9.00 12.33
N GLU A 263 27.20 -10.03 12.96
CA GLU A 263 26.97 -10.45 14.35
C GLU A 263 26.90 -9.28 15.35
N ASN A 264 27.83 -8.33 15.23
CA ASN A 264 27.96 -7.18 16.14
C ASN A 264 26.79 -6.17 16.07
N ARG A 265 26.02 -6.16 14.97
CA ARG A 265 24.90 -5.23 14.74
C ARG A 265 23.53 -5.87 14.94
N LEU A 266 23.48 -7.19 15.20
CA LEU A 266 22.22 -7.94 15.23
C LEU A 266 21.28 -7.50 16.35
N ALA A 267 21.80 -7.22 17.55
CA ALA A 267 20.94 -6.80 18.66
C ALA A 267 20.13 -5.55 18.33
N ASP A 268 20.78 -4.51 17.78
CA ASP A 268 20.13 -3.27 17.39
C ASP A 268 19.24 -3.46 16.15
N ALA A 269 19.67 -4.26 15.18
CA ALA A 269 18.93 -4.51 13.95
C ALA A 269 17.64 -5.29 14.16
N LEU A 270 17.65 -6.25 15.09
CA LEU A 270 16.49 -7.06 15.43
C LEU A 270 15.55 -6.34 16.39
N ASN A 271 16.04 -5.34 17.12
CA ASN A 271 15.22 -4.50 17.96
C ASN A 271 14.20 -3.71 17.11
N GLY A 272 12.93 -3.74 17.52
CA GLY A 272 11.84 -3.04 16.83
C GLY A 272 11.13 -3.83 15.73
N LEU A 273 11.68 -4.98 15.29
CA LEU A 273 10.96 -5.89 14.40
C LEU A 273 9.72 -6.49 15.09
N ALA A 274 8.76 -6.96 14.29
CA ALA A 274 7.59 -7.68 14.80
C ALA A 274 8.00 -9.04 15.37
N SER A 275 7.31 -9.52 16.42
CA SER A 275 7.67 -10.77 17.12
C SER A 275 7.76 -11.98 16.18
N GLY A 276 6.80 -12.14 15.26
CA GLY A 276 6.84 -13.23 14.27
C GLY A 276 8.08 -13.16 13.38
N ARG A 277 8.51 -11.96 12.99
CA ARG A 277 9.72 -11.78 12.18
C ARG A 277 10.99 -12.01 12.98
N GLN A 278 11.07 -11.52 14.22
CA GLN A 278 12.17 -11.83 15.13
C GLN A 278 12.31 -13.34 15.30
N ARG A 279 11.20 -14.02 15.56
CA ARG A 279 11.14 -15.47 15.72
C ARG A 279 11.66 -16.22 14.49
N ALA A 280 11.15 -15.89 13.30
CA ALA A 280 11.60 -16.51 12.06
C ALA A 280 13.10 -16.31 11.80
N ILE A 281 13.65 -15.13 12.15
CA ILE A 281 15.09 -14.86 12.02
C ILE A 281 15.90 -15.66 13.05
N TYR A 282 15.47 -15.75 14.32
CA TYR A 282 16.16 -16.53 15.34
C TYR A 282 16.23 -18.03 15.01
N GLU A 283 15.24 -18.57 14.28
CA GLU A 283 15.25 -19.96 13.84
C GLU A 283 16.35 -20.29 12.83
N GLU A 284 16.92 -19.28 12.16
CA GLU A 284 18.05 -19.42 11.23
C GLU A 284 19.42 -19.31 11.93
N PHE A 285 19.47 -18.98 13.22
CA PHE A 285 20.73 -18.85 13.97
C PHE A 285 21.55 -20.14 14.03
N PRO A 286 20.97 -21.35 14.19
CA PRO A 286 21.73 -22.59 14.10
C PRO A 286 22.46 -22.75 12.76
N ALA A 287 21.82 -22.36 11.65
CA ALA A 287 22.45 -22.40 10.33
C ALA A 287 23.56 -21.34 10.18
N ALA A 288 23.37 -20.14 10.76
CA ALA A 288 24.33 -19.05 10.70
C ALA A 288 25.58 -19.25 11.58
N PHE A 289 25.40 -19.79 12.79
CA PHE A 289 26.44 -19.77 13.84
C PHE A 289 26.90 -21.17 14.28
N GLY A 290 26.31 -22.25 13.74
CA GLY A 290 26.61 -23.62 14.16
C GLY A 290 26.43 -23.76 15.67
N ASP A 291 27.35 -24.45 16.35
CA ASP A 291 27.27 -24.73 17.79
C ASP A 291 27.23 -23.47 18.69
N ARG A 292 27.70 -22.32 18.19
CA ARG A 292 27.72 -21.05 18.94
C ARG A 292 26.38 -20.34 18.97
N TRP A 293 25.36 -20.82 18.25
CA TRP A 293 24.10 -20.10 18.07
C TRP A 293 23.43 -19.69 19.38
N VAL A 294 23.49 -20.53 20.41
CA VAL A 294 22.94 -20.22 21.74
C VAL A 294 23.71 -19.09 22.39
N ASP A 295 25.04 -19.10 22.31
CA ASP A 295 25.90 -18.10 22.94
C ASP A 295 25.66 -16.73 22.29
N VAL A 296 25.50 -16.68 20.97
CA VAL A 296 25.14 -15.47 20.23
C VAL A 296 23.74 -14.97 20.62
N LEU A 297 22.74 -15.86 20.72
CA LEU A 297 21.40 -15.46 21.17
C LEU A 297 21.40 -14.94 22.61
N THR A 298 22.18 -15.54 23.53
CA THR A 298 22.29 -15.03 24.91
C THR A 298 22.93 -13.64 24.96
N PHE A 299 23.89 -13.34 24.08
CA PHE A 299 24.45 -12.00 23.99
C PHE A 299 23.43 -10.97 23.45
N ILE A 300 22.61 -11.38 22.48
CA ILE A 300 21.55 -10.53 21.91
C ILE A 300 20.40 -10.32 22.91
N PHE A 301 20.08 -11.33 23.72
CA PHE A 301 19.03 -11.30 24.75
C PHE A 301 19.13 -10.07 25.64
N ASP A 302 20.34 -9.67 26.01
CA ASP A 302 20.57 -8.55 26.92
C ASP A 302 20.28 -7.17 26.28
N LYS A 303 20.03 -7.11 24.96
CA LYS A 303 20.02 -5.86 24.17
C LYS A 303 18.84 -5.71 23.19
N VAL A 304 18.10 -6.77 22.89
CA VAL A 304 17.12 -6.81 21.77
C VAL A 304 15.72 -6.29 22.10
N GLY A 305 15.50 -5.78 23.30
CA GLY A 305 14.22 -5.25 23.76
C GLY A 305 13.23 -6.32 24.24
N THR A 306 12.13 -5.89 24.89
CA THR A 306 11.17 -6.77 25.58
C THR A 306 10.61 -7.91 24.70
N ARG A 307 10.29 -7.62 23.43
CA ARG A 307 9.74 -8.62 22.51
C ARG A 307 10.77 -9.68 22.15
N GLY A 308 11.99 -9.24 21.83
CA GLY A 308 13.06 -10.14 21.44
C GLY A 308 13.47 -11.04 22.60
N VAL A 309 13.55 -10.50 23.82
CA VAL A 309 13.77 -11.26 25.06
C VAL A 309 12.76 -12.40 25.20
N ALA A 310 11.47 -12.12 25.03
CA ALA A 310 10.43 -13.15 25.15
C ALA A 310 10.54 -14.23 24.05
N GLU A 311 10.79 -13.84 22.80
CA GLU A 311 10.92 -14.80 21.69
C GLU A 311 12.18 -15.66 21.79
N ILE A 312 13.31 -15.08 22.23
CA ILE A 312 14.55 -15.84 22.46
C ILE A 312 14.36 -16.84 23.59
N ALA A 313 13.78 -16.43 24.72
CA ALA A 313 13.50 -17.34 25.83
C ALA A 313 12.62 -18.52 25.37
N LYS A 314 11.54 -18.23 24.66
CA LYS A 314 10.63 -19.24 24.11
C LYS A 314 11.35 -20.20 23.15
N LEU A 315 12.18 -19.67 22.25
CA LEU A 315 12.96 -20.50 21.32
C LEU A 315 13.94 -21.42 22.07
N LEU A 316 14.66 -20.88 23.06
CA LEU A 316 15.61 -21.67 23.85
C LEU A 316 14.89 -22.72 24.70
N GLU A 317 13.69 -22.45 25.20
CA GLU A 317 12.82 -23.44 25.86
C GLU A 317 12.42 -24.58 24.93
N GLU A 318 11.87 -24.27 23.76
CA GLU A 318 11.46 -25.27 22.77
C GLU A 318 12.63 -26.10 22.24
N ARG A 319 13.84 -25.54 22.21
CA ARG A 319 15.07 -26.22 21.79
C ARG A 319 15.81 -26.92 22.95
N GLY A 320 15.27 -26.90 24.17
CA GLY A 320 15.88 -27.53 25.34
C GLY A 320 17.19 -26.88 25.81
N GLN A 321 17.43 -25.62 25.45
CA GLN A 321 18.64 -24.84 25.74
C GLN A 321 18.48 -23.88 26.93
N MET A 322 17.39 -23.98 27.70
CA MET A 322 17.14 -23.10 28.85
C MET A 322 18.24 -23.12 29.89
N LYS A 323 18.93 -24.24 30.06
CA LYS A 323 20.07 -24.34 30.99
C LYS A 323 21.14 -23.30 30.67
N LYS A 324 21.51 -23.14 29.39
CA LYS A 324 22.51 -22.14 28.97
C LYS A 324 22.03 -20.71 29.22
N LEU A 325 20.75 -20.43 28.96
CA LEU A 325 20.17 -19.11 29.27
C LEU A 325 20.21 -18.83 30.78
N SER A 326 19.85 -19.80 31.62
CA SER A 326 19.91 -19.66 33.08
C SER A 326 21.32 -19.41 33.59
N GLU A 327 22.31 -20.15 33.08
CA GLU A 327 23.73 -19.96 33.42
C GLU A 327 24.22 -18.55 33.05
N HIS A 328 23.85 -18.06 31.86
CA HIS A 328 24.13 -16.69 31.42
C HIS A 328 23.48 -15.66 32.36
N LEU A 329 22.19 -15.80 32.65
CA LEU A 329 21.44 -14.85 33.48
C LEU A 329 22.00 -14.78 34.91
N VAL A 330 22.32 -15.91 35.53
CA VAL A 330 22.95 -15.94 36.86
C VAL A 330 24.30 -15.23 36.83
N SER A 331 25.12 -15.47 35.81
CA SER A 331 26.41 -14.80 35.65
C SER A 331 26.27 -13.29 35.42
N ALA A 332 25.31 -12.89 34.58
CA ALA A 332 25.05 -11.49 34.23
C ALA A 332 24.50 -10.69 35.42
N LEU A 333 23.64 -11.31 36.24
CA LEU A 333 23.13 -10.73 37.50
C LEU A 333 24.26 -10.51 38.51
N ALA A 334 25.11 -11.52 38.72
CA ALA A 334 26.26 -11.39 39.64
C ALA A 334 27.23 -10.27 39.22
N ARG A 335 27.35 -10.02 37.91
CA ARG A 335 28.15 -8.93 37.33
C ARG A 335 27.41 -7.60 37.22
N ARG A 336 26.11 -7.55 37.57
CA ARG A 336 25.24 -6.38 37.41
C ARG A 336 25.24 -5.81 35.99
N SER A 337 25.22 -6.72 35.01
CA SER A 337 25.36 -6.39 33.59
C SER A 337 24.12 -6.72 32.76
N LEU A 338 23.06 -7.24 33.40
CA LEU A 338 21.85 -7.65 32.73
C LEU A 338 21.02 -6.42 32.29
N GLY A 339 20.57 -6.42 31.03
CA GLY A 339 19.76 -5.33 30.48
C GLY A 339 18.38 -5.21 31.14
N THR A 340 17.79 -4.01 31.07
CA THR A 340 16.50 -3.68 31.70
C THR A 340 15.36 -4.61 31.26
N ASP A 341 15.26 -4.89 29.96
CA ASP A 341 14.20 -5.76 29.41
C ASP A 341 14.35 -7.22 29.88
N ALA A 342 15.59 -7.69 30.00
CA ALA A 342 15.88 -9.01 30.54
C ALA A 342 15.55 -9.10 32.04
N LEU A 343 15.84 -8.05 32.82
CA LEU A 343 15.42 -7.95 34.23
C LEU A 343 13.89 -7.97 34.36
N ILE A 344 13.18 -7.22 33.52
CA ILE A 344 11.70 -7.21 33.49
C ILE A 344 11.18 -8.61 33.19
N TRP A 345 11.78 -9.32 32.22
CA TRP A 345 11.39 -10.68 31.89
C TRP A 345 11.63 -11.65 33.05
N VAL A 346 12.79 -11.59 33.73
CA VAL A 346 13.06 -12.41 34.92
C VAL A 346 12.02 -12.17 36.02
N CYS A 347 11.65 -10.91 36.27
CA CYS A 347 10.59 -10.56 37.23
C CYS A 347 9.20 -11.08 36.82
N ARG A 348 8.90 -11.06 35.51
CA ARG A 348 7.63 -11.54 34.96
C ARG A 348 7.51 -13.06 35.07
N GLU A 349 8.57 -13.78 34.76
CA GLU A 349 8.64 -15.25 34.75
C GLU A 349 9.11 -15.86 36.09
N ARG A 350 9.07 -15.08 37.19
CA ARG A 350 9.58 -15.48 38.52
C ARG A 350 8.92 -16.73 39.10
N ASP A 351 7.68 -17.02 38.70
CA ASP A 351 6.90 -18.17 39.19
C ASP A 351 6.97 -19.35 38.20
N THR A 352 7.64 -19.17 37.05
CA THR A 352 7.68 -20.09 35.93
C THR A 352 9.14 -20.34 35.53
N THR A 353 9.52 -19.96 34.31
CA THR A 353 10.79 -20.26 33.63
C THR A 353 11.99 -19.62 34.33
N ALA A 354 11.79 -18.51 35.05
CA ALA A 354 12.86 -17.80 35.76
C ALA A 354 12.86 -18.05 37.29
N SER A 355 12.07 -18.99 37.79
CA SER A 355 11.98 -19.29 39.24
C SER A 355 13.32 -19.63 39.90
N GLY A 356 14.20 -20.34 39.19
CA GLY A 356 15.56 -20.65 39.68
C GLY A 356 16.57 -19.51 39.57
N ILE A 357 16.19 -18.39 38.95
CA ILE A 357 17.06 -17.24 38.66
C ILE A 357 16.65 -16.03 39.52
N PHE A 358 15.34 -15.88 39.75
CA PHE A 358 14.78 -14.78 40.52
C PHE A 358 15.25 -14.84 41.99
N SER A 359 16.13 -13.92 42.35
CA SER A 359 16.80 -13.87 43.66
C SER A 359 16.99 -12.43 44.14
N ASN A 360 17.59 -12.26 45.32
CA ASN A 360 17.98 -10.96 45.85
C ASN A 360 18.92 -10.18 44.90
N GLU A 361 19.71 -10.87 44.08
CA GLU A 361 20.58 -10.24 43.07
C GLU A 361 19.77 -9.47 42.01
N VAL A 362 18.56 -9.92 41.68
CA VAL A 362 17.67 -9.20 40.76
C VAL A 362 17.28 -7.84 41.37
N GLY A 363 16.92 -7.83 42.65
CA GLY A 363 16.63 -6.58 43.38
C GLY A 363 17.85 -5.66 43.46
N ALA A 364 19.04 -6.23 43.69
CA ALA A 364 20.29 -5.46 43.69
C ALA A 364 20.59 -4.85 42.32
N CYS A 365 20.32 -5.55 41.22
CA CYS A 365 20.49 -5.02 39.86
C CYS A 365 19.50 -3.91 39.52
N ILE A 366 18.25 -3.98 40.01
CA ILE A 366 17.21 -2.96 39.76
C ILE A 366 17.50 -1.63 40.49
N LEU A 367 18.15 -1.71 41.65
CA LEU A 367 18.41 -0.54 42.51
C LEU A 367 19.71 0.20 42.20
N ASN A 368 20.59 -0.36 41.35
CA ASN A 368 21.73 0.37 40.77
C ASN A 368 21.28 1.11 39.52
#